data_AF-A0A3D2TT65-F1
#
_entry.id   AF-A0A3D2TT65-F1
#
_cell.length_a   1.000
_cell.length_b   1.000
_cell.length_c   1.000
_cell.angle_alpha   90.00
_cell.angle_beta   90.00
_cell.angle_gamma   90.00
#
_symmetry.space_group_name_H-M   'P 1'
#
loop_
_entity.id
_entity.type
_entity.pdbx_description
1 polymer ?
#
loop_
_entity_poly.entity_id
_entity_poly.type
_entity_poly.pdbx_seq_one_letter_code
_entity_poly.pdbx_strand_id
1 'polypeptide(L)'
;MSASRGKRRRKKKLSPFTLAGVIVLCLVLCGTVTYKTATLKSQSKSYQKQIEQLKEQKSELKDEQAEIKEFKKHAKTDDYVEEIAREKLGLVHKGEIVFKPEK
;
A
#
# COMPACT_ATOMS: atom_id res chain seq x y z
N MET A 1 11.32 -63.99 -51.37
CA MET A 1 11.20 -63.37 -50.04
C MET A 1 12.55 -63.44 -49.35
N SER A 2 13.22 -62.33 -49.03
CA SER A 2 14.09 -62.30 -47.85
C SER A 2 14.49 -60.89 -47.40
N ALA A 3 13.92 -60.53 -46.24
CA ALA A 3 14.38 -59.65 -45.18
C ALA A 3 15.09 -58.32 -45.51
N SER A 4 14.28 -57.25 -45.48
CA SER A 4 14.73 -55.91 -45.09
C SER A 4 15.32 -55.94 -43.67
N ARG A 5 16.63 -55.75 -43.54
CA ARG A 5 17.31 -55.57 -42.25
C ARG A 5 17.16 -54.11 -41.82
N GLY A 6 16.23 -53.83 -40.92
CA GLY A 6 16.08 -52.53 -40.29
C GLY A 6 17.38 -52.07 -39.63
N LYS A 7 17.95 -50.96 -40.12
CA LYS A 7 19.09 -50.27 -39.49
C LYS A 7 18.65 -49.78 -38.10
N ARG A 8 19.00 -50.54 -37.05
CA ARG A 8 18.90 -50.08 -35.65
C ARG A 8 19.72 -48.80 -35.53
N ARG A 9 19.04 -47.65 -35.41
CA ARG A 9 19.67 -46.36 -35.08
C ARG A 9 20.38 -46.52 -33.73
N ARG A 10 21.72 -46.63 -33.76
CA ARG A 10 22.54 -46.57 -32.55
C ARG A 10 22.34 -45.18 -31.96
N LYS A 11 21.65 -45.10 -30.82
CA LYS A 11 21.59 -43.86 -30.03
C LYS A 11 23.02 -43.51 -29.64
N LYS A 12 23.52 -42.37 -30.11
CA LYS A 12 24.83 -41.87 -29.69
C LYS A 12 24.76 -41.65 -28.18
N LYS A 13 25.52 -42.43 -27.42
CA LYS A 13 25.67 -42.20 -25.98
C LYS A 13 26.49 -40.92 -25.84
N LEU A 14 25.92 -39.91 -25.16
CA LEU A 14 26.65 -38.69 -24.84
C LEU A 14 27.85 -39.05 -23.95
N SER A 15 28.97 -38.35 -24.13
CA SER A 15 30.15 -38.63 -23.31
C SER A 15 29.86 -38.24 -21.86
N PRO A 16 30.38 -38.98 -20.87
CA PRO A 16 30.17 -38.66 -19.46
C PRO A 16 30.66 -37.23 -19.13
N PHE A 17 31.67 -36.73 -19.84
CA PHE A 17 32.16 -35.36 -19.73
C PHE A 17 31.14 -34.31 -20.20
N THR A 18 30.45 -34.56 -21.33
CA THR A 18 29.37 -33.65 -21.77
C THR A 18 28.20 -33.62 -20.79
N LEU A 19 27.85 -34.76 -20.18
CA LEU A 19 26.78 -34.81 -19.19
C LEU A 19 27.17 -34.07 -17.90
N ALA A 20 28.40 -34.27 -17.42
CA ALA A 20 28.94 -33.57 -16.26
C ALA A 20 28.98 -32.05 -16.46
N GLY A 21 29.40 -31.58 -17.64
CA GLY A 21 29.42 -30.16 -17.97
C GLY A 21 28.03 -29.51 -17.96
N VAL A 22 27.00 -30.21 -18.48
CA VAL A 22 25.61 -29.73 -18.44
C VAL A 22 25.08 -29.65 -17.01
N ILE A 23 25.38 -30.65 -16.16
CA ILE A 23 24.96 -30.66 -14.75
C ILE A 23 25.59 -29.48 -14.00
N VAL A 24 26.89 -29.25 -14.16
CA VAL A 24 27.57 -28.10 -13.52
C VAL A 24 26.97 -26.78 -13.99
N LEU A 25 26.72 -26.62 -15.29
CA LEU A 25 26.06 -25.44 -15.83
C LEU A 25 24.66 -25.22 -15.23
N CYS A 26 23.85 -26.28 -15.13
CA CYS A 26 22.55 -26.22 -14.48
C CYS A 26 22.64 -25.83 -13.00
N LEU A 27 23.63 -26.33 -12.26
CA LEU A 27 23.84 -25.98 -10.85
C LEU A 27 24.23 -24.51 -10.67
N VAL A 28 25.11 -23.99 -11.53
CA VAL A 28 25.48 -22.56 -11.52
C VAL A 28 24.26 -21.68 -11.82
N LEU A 29 23.48 -22.03 -12.85
CA LEU A 29 22.25 -21.29 -13.20
C LEU A 29 21.22 -21.33 -12.06
N CYS A 30 20.93 -22.51 -11.50
CA CYS A 30 20.02 -22.67 -10.37
C CYS A 30 20.50 -21.91 -9.13
N GLY A 31 21.80 -21.94 -8.84
CA GLY A 31 22.41 -21.17 -7.74
C GLY A 31 22.19 -19.66 -7.92
N THR A 32 22.45 -19.12 -9.11
CA THR A 32 22.27 -17.68 -9.34
C THR A 32 20.81 -17.22 -9.23
N VAL A 33 19.84 -18.06 -9.62
CA VAL A 33 18.40 -17.74 -9.52
C VAL A 33 17.92 -17.75 -8.07
N THR A 34 18.33 -18.72 -7.26
CA THR A 34 17.91 -18.81 -5.84
C THR A 34 18.45 -17.65 -5.00
N TYR A 35 19.69 -17.21 -5.25
CA TYR A 35 20.26 -16.03 -4.57
C TYR A 35 19.45 -14.74 -4.79
N LYS A 36 18.84 -14.56 -5.97
CA LYS A 36 18.00 -13.37 -6.25
C LYS A 36 16.61 -13.46 -5.63
N THR A 37 16.04 -14.66 -5.49
CA THR A 37 14.70 -14.83 -4.91
C THR A 37 14.63 -14.52 -3.42
N ALA A 38 15.71 -14.77 -2.67
CA ALA A 38 15.76 -14.48 -1.24
C ALA A 38 15.73 -12.96 -0.93
N THR A 39 16.36 -12.16 -1.77
CA THR A 39 16.40 -10.69 -1.63
C THR A 39 15.11 -10.00 -2.10
N LEU A 40 14.48 -10.52 -3.15
CA LEU A 40 13.20 -9.99 -3.67
C LEU A 40 12.05 -10.14 -2.66
N LYS A 41 12.02 -11.24 -1.89
CA LYS A 41 10.95 -11.50 -0.92
C LYS A 41 11.04 -10.62 0.33
N SER A 42 12.25 -10.20 0.73
CA SER A 42 12.43 -9.31 1.89
C SER A 42 12.01 -7.87 1.55
N GLN A 43 12.34 -7.40 0.34
CA GLN A 43 11.93 -6.07 -0.13
C GLN A 43 10.41 -5.97 -0.31
N SER A 44 9.76 -7.00 -0.86
CA SER A 44 8.30 -6.98 -1.01
C SER A 44 7.56 -6.76 0.32
N LYS A 45 8.10 -7.29 1.43
CA LYS A 45 7.47 -7.15 2.75
C LYS A 45 7.67 -5.75 3.35
N SER A 46 8.82 -5.11 3.11
CA SER A 46 9.05 -3.73 3.55
C SER A 46 8.21 -2.73 2.75
N TYR A 47 8.03 -2.95 1.45
CA TYR A 47 7.13 -2.14 0.63
C TYR A 47 5.66 -2.30 1.06
N GLN A 48 5.22 -3.52 1.39
CA GLN A 48 3.86 -3.73 1.89
C GLN A 48 3.59 -2.99 3.20
N LYS A 49 4.54 -3.05 4.15
CA LYS A 49 4.42 -2.28 5.41
C LYS A 49 4.35 -0.78 5.16
N GLN A 50 5.19 -0.24 4.27
CA GLN A 50 5.17 1.19 3.94
C GLN A 50 3.84 1.59 3.30
N ILE A 51 3.30 0.76 2.40
CA ILE A 51 1.99 1.01 1.77
C ILE A 51 0.88 1.03 2.82
N GLU A 52 0.90 0.10 3.76
CA GLU A 52 -0.11 0.00 4.82
C GLU A 52 -0.05 1.22 5.76
N GLN A 53 1.15 1.59 6.22
CA GLN A 53 1.36 2.79 7.04
C GLN A 53 0.94 4.08 6.33
N LEU A 54 1.30 4.24 5.05
CA LEU A 54 0.90 5.41 4.27
C LEU A 54 -0.61 5.45 4.02
N LYS A 55 -1.27 4.29 3.94
CA LYS A 55 -2.72 4.22 3.77
C LYS A 55 -3.44 4.61 5.05
N GLU A 56 -2.94 4.18 6.20
CA GLU A 56 -3.46 4.54 7.53
C GLU A 56 -3.34 6.05 7.79
N GLN A 57 -2.16 6.64 7.56
CA GLN A 57 -1.98 8.10 7.67
C GLN A 57 -2.91 8.87 6.72
N LYS A 58 -3.16 8.33 5.52
CA LYS A 58 -4.05 8.97 4.55
C LYS A 58 -5.53 8.88 4.95
N SER A 59 -5.95 7.85 5.67
CA SER A 59 -7.32 7.80 6.23
C SER A 59 -7.47 8.80 7.36
N GLU A 60 -6.53 8.84 8.31
CA GLU A 60 -6.58 9.78 9.45
C GLU A 60 -6.64 11.24 8.97
N LEU A 61 -5.76 11.61 8.04
CA LEU A 61 -5.74 12.95 7.47
C LEU A 61 -7.02 13.31 6.69
N LYS A 62 -7.69 12.32 6.09
CA LYS A 62 -8.95 12.56 5.38
C LYS A 62 -10.10 12.81 6.35
N ASP A 63 -10.14 12.07 7.45
CA ASP A 63 -11.15 12.24 8.48
C ASP A 63 -11.00 13.61 9.16
N GLU A 64 -9.75 13.99 9.50
CA GLU A 64 -9.44 15.32 10.03
C GLU A 64 -9.80 16.44 9.02
N GLN A 65 -9.54 16.23 7.72
CA GLN A 65 -9.92 17.18 6.68
C GLN A 65 -11.45 17.33 6.56
N ALA A 66 -12.21 16.25 6.78
CA ALA A 66 -13.67 16.30 6.78
C ALA A 66 -14.20 17.10 7.98
N GLU A 67 -13.65 16.87 9.18
CA GLU A 67 -13.99 17.63 10.39
C GLU A 67 -13.68 19.12 10.25
N ILE A 68 -12.49 19.46 9.75
CA ILE A 68 -12.11 20.87 9.50
C ILE A 68 -13.05 21.50 8.47
N LYS A 69 -13.51 20.75 7.46
CA LYS A 69 -14.42 21.28 6.44
C LYS A 69 -15.81 21.54 7.00
N GLU A 70 -16.33 20.68 7.86
CA GLU A 70 -17.59 20.90 8.57
C GLU A 70 -17.45 22.08 9.55
N PHE A 71 -16.38 22.14 10.34
CA PHE A 71 -16.09 23.28 11.21
C PHE A 71 -16.00 24.59 10.42
N LYS A 72 -15.36 24.59 9.24
CA LYS A 72 -15.26 25.77 8.39
C LYS A 72 -16.60 26.20 7.78
N LYS A 73 -17.56 25.28 7.59
CA LYS A 73 -18.93 25.65 7.22
C LYS A 73 -19.64 26.31 8.40
N HIS A 74 -19.55 25.72 9.59
CA HIS A 74 -20.17 26.26 10.81
C HIS A 74 -19.56 27.58 11.28
N ALA A 75 -18.24 27.75 11.17
CA ALA A 75 -17.58 29.01 11.52
C ALA A 75 -17.88 30.15 10.51
N LYS A 76 -18.43 29.82 9.33
CA LYS A 76 -18.82 30.79 8.29
C LYS A 76 -20.30 31.12 8.32
N THR A 77 -21.12 30.41 9.09
CA THR A 77 -22.55 30.72 9.24
C THR A 77 -22.75 31.90 10.19
N ASP A 78 -23.79 32.69 9.91
CA ASP A 78 -24.15 33.86 10.71
C ASP A 78 -24.38 33.50 12.19
N ASP A 79 -24.82 32.27 12.48
CA ASP A 79 -24.97 31.72 13.84
C ASP A 79 -23.69 31.81 14.69
N TYR A 80 -22.52 31.50 14.11
CA TYR A 80 -21.25 31.58 14.85
C TYR A 80 -20.84 33.03 15.11
N VAL A 81 -21.13 33.93 14.16
CA VAL A 81 -20.90 35.37 14.34
C VAL A 81 -21.82 35.92 15.42
N GLU A 82 -23.07 35.48 15.45
CA GLU A 82 -24.08 35.84 16.44
C GLU A 82 -23.71 35.34 17.84
N GLU A 83 -23.25 34.08 17.99
CA GLU A 83 -22.74 33.55 19.26
C GLU A 83 -21.56 34.36 19.78
N ILE A 84 -20.56 34.64 18.93
CA ILE A 84 -19.40 35.46 19.32
C ILE A 84 -19.82 36.89 19.67
N ALA A 85 -20.80 37.46 18.96
CA ALA A 85 -21.37 38.77 19.26
C ALA A 85 -22.13 38.78 20.60
N ARG A 86 -22.92 37.73 20.91
CA ARG A 86 -23.58 37.55 22.20
C ARG A 86 -22.56 37.38 23.33
N GLU A 87 -21.56 36.53 23.17
CA GLU A 87 -20.55 36.24 24.21
C GLU A 87 -19.58 37.40 24.45
N LYS A 88 -18.97 37.95 23.39
CA LYS A 88 -17.91 38.96 23.52
C LYS A 88 -18.43 40.38 23.62
N LEU A 89 -19.51 40.68 22.89
CA LEU A 89 -20.05 42.04 22.80
C LEU A 89 -21.35 42.21 23.60
N GLY A 90 -21.92 41.12 24.15
CA GLY A 90 -23.19 41.17 24.88
C GLY A 90 -24.36 41.60 23.99
N LEU A 91 -24.23 41.46 22.67
CA LEU A 91 -25.25 41.89 21.71
C LEU A 91 -26.41 40.90 21.74
N VAL A 92 -27.64 41.43 21.77
CA VAL A 92 -28.88 40.65 21.74
C VAL A 92 -29.83 41.22 20.71
N HIS A 93 -30.72 40.40 20.15
CA HIS A 93 -31.67 40.89 19.16
C HIS A 93 -32.73 41.79 19.79
N LYS A 94 -33.29 42.67 18.96
CA LYS A 94 -34.29 43.67 19.39
C LYS A 94 -35.57 42.94 19.84
N GLY A 95 -35.80 42.90 21.16
CA GLY A 95 -36.94 42.21 21.78
C GLY A 95 -36.58 41.03 22.69
N GLU A 96 -35.30 40.67 22.81
CA GLU A 96 -34.84 39.63 23.73
C GLU A 96 -34.64 40.17 25.16
N ILE A 97 -34.98 39.35 26.18
CA ILE A 97 -34.82 39.68 27.61
C ILE A 97 -33.57 38.96 28.13
N VAL A 98 -32.58 39.73 28.62
CA VAL A 98 -31.34 39.16 29.17
C VAL A 98 -31.53 38.77 30.64
N PHE A 99 -31.50 37.46 30.93
CA PHE A 99 -31.45 36.96 32.31
C PHE A 99 -30.00 36.86 32.77
N LYS A 100 -29.64 37.63 33.81
CA LYS A 100 -28.38 37.44 34.54
C LYS A 100 -28.69 36.68 35.83
N PRO A 101 -27.96 35.60 36.16
CA PRO A 101 -28.12 34.94 37.45
C PRO A 101 -27.75 35.92 38.56
N GLU A 102 -28.67 36.15 39.51
CA GLU A 102 -28.34 36.82 40.76
C GLU A 102 -27.34 35.93 41.54
N LYS A 103 -26.31 36.55 42.09
CA LYS A 103 -25.33 35.86 42.95
C LYS A 103 -25.98 35.41 44.25
#